data_AF-A0AAI9YS11-F1
#
_entry.id   AF-A0AAI9YS11-F1
#
_cell.length_a   1.000
_cell.length_b   1.000
_cell.length_c   1.000
_cell.angle_alpha   90.00
_cell.angle_beta   90.00
_cell.angle_gamma   90.00
#
_symmetry.space_group_name_H-M   'P 1'
#
loop_
_entity.id
_entity.type
_entity.pdbx_description
1 polymer ?
#
loop_
_entity_poly.entity_id
_entity_poly.type
_entity_poly.pdbx_seq_one_letter_code
_entity_poly.pdbx_strand_id
1 'polypeptide(L)'
;MTTPAEEPKQTYRGNCHCKTFVYEVQLPEIKSASACNCSLCSRKGTLWVIPQRDDVRFVKGAEDDLSTYNFGPGQITHKFCGNCATPILADSPNGIVLNVRSIQDLDIWGLEKKTYDGASYGANYEPHTHNGPRPTAEVEGGKVYTGSCHCGALTVAVVSKPIDETYENEVIECNCSICERNGYVWVYPNSDQVVLTGDDDKIGRYIFGHHILAKTFCKNCGVPITNQFNPLSEEEQSNLVELAQYWYEKSKTRHPVNARVLDGVDVKSLKIIQIDGKGEHQPGYVNP
;
A
#
# COMPACT_ATOMS: atom_id res chain seq x y z
N MET A 1 -40.29 -17.73 3.67
CA MET A 1 -39.10 -17.17 3.01
C MET A 1 -37.94 -18.07 3.40
N THR A 2 -37.49 -18.92 2.48
CA THR A 2 -36.33 -19.79 2.71
C THR A 2 -35.08 -18.94 2.73
N THR A 3 -34.38 -18.89 3.86
CA THR A 3 -33.03 -18.34 3.95
C THR A 3 -32.18 -19.00 2.85
N PRO A 4 -31.44 -18.24 2.02
CA PRO A 4 -30.50 -18.83 1.08
C PRO A 4 -29.59 -19.80 1.84
N ALA A 5 -29.36 -20.99 1.28
CA ALA A 5 -28.41 -21.92 1.87
C ALA A 5 -27.05 -21.21 1.99
N GLU A 6 -26.49 -21.18 3.19
CA GLU A 6 -25.20 -20.54 3.45
C GLU A 6 -24.13 -21.28 2.62
N GLU A 7 -23.39 -20.55 1.78
CA GLU A 7 -22.32 -21.16 0.99
C GLU A 7 -21.28 -21.80 1.91
N PRO A 8 -20.70 -22.97 1.53
CA PRO A 8 -19.71 -23.63 2.36
C PRO A 8 -18.50 -22.72 2.57
N LYS A 9 -18.13 -22.51 3.83
CA LYS A 9 -16.97 -21.72 4.22
C LYS A 9 -15.70 -22.57 4.17
N GLN A 10 -14.59 -21.93 3.88
CA GLN A 10 -13.24 -22.48 4.06
C GLN A 10 -12.39 -21.52 4.90
N THR A 11 -11.33 -22.06 5.50
CA THR A 11 -10.40 -21.26 6.30
C THR A 11 -9.34 -20.64 5.41
N TYR A 12 -9.25 -19.31 5.46
CA TYR A 12 -8.17 -18.53 4.90
C TYR A 12 -7.23 -18.07 6.01
N ARG A 13 -5.93 -18.14 5.78
CA ARG A 13 -4.91 -17.56 6.67
C ARG A 13 -4.42 -16.25 6.08
N GLY A 14 -4.18 -15.26 6.92
CA GLY A 14 -3.65 -13.97 6.50
C GLY A 14 -2.67 -13.38 7.50
N ASN A 15 -1.86 -12.44 7.05
CA ASN A 15 -0.85 -11.81 7.90
C ASN A 15 -0.41 -10.44 7.34
N CYS A 16 0.00 -9.55 8.25
CA CYS A 16 0.79 -8.39 7.85
C CYS A 16 2.17 -8.83 7.33
N HIS A 17 2.87 -7.98 6.58
CA HIS A 17 4.15 -8.36 5.98
C HIS A 17 5.24 -8.68 7.01
N CYS A 18 5.28 -7.99 8.15
CA CYS A 18 6.29 -8.26 9.18
C CYS A 18 5.96 -9.45 10.08
N LYS A 19 4.85 -10.18 9.82
CA LYS A 19 4.43 -11.37 10.58
C LYS A 19 4.11 -11.11 12.06
N THR A 20 3.95 -9.85 12.47
CA THR A 20 3.53 -9.50 13.83
C THR A 20 2.09 -9.93 14.05
N PHE A 21 1.24 -9.70 13.04
CA PHE A 21 -0.17 -10.07 13.04
C PHE A 21 -0.40 -11.21 12.07
N VAL A 22 -0.97 -12.30 12.58
CA VAL A 22 -1.40 -13.46 11.79
C VAL A 22 -2.82 -13.78 12.24
N TYR A 23 -3.72 -14.00 11.29
CA TYR A 23 -5.12 -14.31 11.56
C TYR A 23 -5.59 -15.45 10.66
N GLU A 24 -6.68 -16.08 11.08
CA GLU A 24 -7.47 -17.00 10.30
C GLU A 24 -8.88 -16.44 10.17
N VAL A 25 -9.52 -16.67 9.02
CA VAL A 25 -10.89 -16.26 8.76
C VAL A 25 -11.65 -17.36 8.02
N GLN A 26 -12.89 -17.62 8.43
CA GLN A 26 -13.80 -18.49 7.69
C GLN A 26 -14.65 -17.66 6.71
N LEU A 27 -14.54 -17.95 5.41
CA LEU A 27 -15.29 -17.27 4.35
C LEU A 27 -15.68 -18.29 3.26
N PRO A 28 -16.77 -18.07 2.53
CA PRO A 28 -16.97 -18.72 1.23
C PRO A 28 -15.80 -18.43 0.29
N GLU A 29 -15.76 -19.12 -0.85
CA GLU A 29 -14.75 -18.87 -1.88
C GLU A 29 -14.72 -17.39 -2.29
N ILE A 30 -13.59 -16.72 -2.06
CA ILE A 30 -13.41 -15.30 -2.38
C ILE A 30 -13.25 -15.15 -3.90
N LYS A 31 -14.36 -14.81 -4.57
CA LYS A 31 -14.39 -14.54 -6.03
C LYS A 31 -14.33 -13.05 -6.36
N SER A 32 -14.73 -12.21 -5.42
CA SER A 32 -14.81 -10.76 -5.60
C SER A 32 -14.46 -10.03 -4.32
N ALA A 33 -13.93 -8.82 -4.45
CA ALA A 33 -13.70 -7.91 -3.35
C ALA A 33 -14.20 -6.50 -3.69
N SER A 34 -14.63 -5.78 -2.65
CA SER A 34 -15.07 -4.39 -2.75
C SER A 34 -13.87 -3.45 -2.84
N ALA A 35 -13.77 -2.71 -3.94
CA ALA A 35 -12.81 -1.66 -4.18
C ALA A 35 -13.46 -0.30 -3.88
N CYS A 36 -13.27 0.16 -2.64
CA CYS A 36 -13.80 1.44 -2.18
C CYS A 36 -12.99 2.62 -2.74
N ASN A 37 -13.68 3.61 -3.32
CA ASN A 37 -13.07 4.82 -3.89
C ASN A 37 -12.86 5.98 -2.89
N CYS A 38 -13.18 5.81 -1.59
CA CYS A 38 -13.00 6.90 -0.61
C CYS A 38 -11.52 7.31 -0.51
N SER A 39 -11.27 8.52 -0.03
CA SER A 39 -9.95 9.16 0.02
C SER A 39 -8.86 8.35 0.74
N LEU A 40 -9.22 7.50 1.71
CA LEU A 40 -8.26 6.63 2.40
C LEU A 40 -8.06 5.29 1.68
N CYS A 41 -9.15 4.63 1.27
CA CYS A 41 -9.09 3.33 0.62
C CYS A 41 -8.37 3.40 -0.73
N SER A 42 -8.60 4.47 -1.50
CA SER A 42 -7.93 4.68 -2.79
C SER A 42 -6.41 4.86 -2.63
N ARG A 43 -5.97 5.60 -1.61
CA ARG A 43 -4.56 5.81 -1.24
C ARG A 43 -3.87 4.54 -0.74
N LYS A 44 -4.58 3.71 0.03
CA LYS A 44 -4.07 2.42 0.55
C LYS A 44 -4.22 1.25 -0.42
N GLY A 45 -5.03 1.40 -1.47
CA GLY A 45 -5.31 0.33 -2.44
C GLY A 45 -6.04 -0.88 -1.85
N THR A 46 -6.77 -0.73 -0.74
CA THR A 46 -7.41 -1.84 -0.02
C THR A 46 -8.53 -2.49 -0.82
N LEU A 47 -8.67 -3.81 -0.68
CA LEU A 47 -9.76 -4.59 -1.26
C LEU A 47 -10.48 -5.35 -0.16
N TRP A 48 -11.78 -5.11 0.01
CA TRP A 48 -12.52 -5.52 1.19
C TRP A 48 -13.45 -6.71 0.93
N VAL A 49 -13.50 -7.64 1.89
CA VAL A 49 -14.58 -8.61 2.08
C VAL A 49 -15.19 -8.42 3.46
N ILE A 50 -16.42 -8.90 3.65
CA ILE A 50 -17.17 -8.75 4.90
C ILE A 50 -17.34 -10.15 5.53
N PRO A 51 -16.46 -10.57 6.45
CA PRO A 51 -16.69 -11.77 7.25
C PRO A 51 -17.66 -11.50 8.40
N GLN A 52 -18.18 -12.56 9.03
CA GLN A 52 -18.76 -12.42 10.36
C GLN A 52 -17.64 -12.16 11.39
N ARG A 53 -17.95 -11.42 12.46
CA ARG A 53 -16.98 -11.08 13.51
C ARG A 53 -16.38 -12.32 14.17
N ASP A 54 -17.22 -13.32 14.43
CA ASP A 54 -16.86 -14.57 15.10
C ASP A 54 -16.09 -15.53 14.17
N ASP A 55 -16.11 -15.27 12.85
CA ASP A 55 -15.35 -16.03 11.87
C ASP A 55 -13.87 -15.58 11.78
N VAL A 56 -13.49 -14.47 12.42
CA VAL A 56 -12.12 -13.94 12.40
C VAL A 56 -11.42 -14.20 13.73
N ARG A 57 -10.26 -14.86 13.66
CA ARG A 57 -9.44 -15.20 14.82
C ARG A 57 -7.99 -14.80 14.59
N PHE A 58 -7.43 -13.95 15.46
CA PHE A 58 -5.99 -13.67 15.47
C PHE A 58 -5.25 -14.83 16.12
N VAL A 59 -4.30 -15.42 15.40
CA VAL A 59 -3.44 -16.52 15.88
C VAL A 59 -2.11 -16.01 16.43
N LYS A 60 -1.70 -14.78 16.05
CA LYS A 60 -0.54 -14.07 16.58
C LYS A 60 -0.77 -12.57 16.53
N GLY A 61 -0.37 -11.88 17.60
CA GLY A 61 -0.69 -10.46 17.83
C GLY A 61 -2.16 -10.30 18.25
N ALA A 62 -2.48 -9.29 19.06
CA ALA A 62 -3.87 -8.96 19.36
C ALA A 62 -4.38 -7.94 18.36
N GLU A 63 -5.68 -8.00 18.02
CA GLU A 63 -6.29 -6.99 17.15
C GLU A 63 -6.14 -5.57 17.71
N ASP A 64 -6.23 -5.42 19.04
CA ASP A 64 -6.12 -4.14 19.73
C ASP A 64 -4.71 -3.53 19.68
N ASP A 65 -3.70 -4.32 19.32
CA ASP A 65 -2.33 -3.82 19.10
C ASP A 65 -2.13 -3.23 17.68
N LEU A 66 -3.12 -3.35 16.79
CA LEU A 66 -3.08 -2.72 15.49
C LEU A 66 -3.18 -1.20 15.63
N SER A 67 -2.41 -0.47 14.82
CA SER A 67 -2.56 0.98 14.72
C SER A 67 -3.92 1.30 14.09
N THR A 68 -4.60 2.30 14.66
CA THR A 68 -5.95 2.68 14.22
C THR A 68 -5.96 4.08 13.61
N TYR A 69 -6.83 4.29 12.64
CA TYR A 69 -7.06 5.60 12.04
C TYR A 69 -8.54 5.80 11.76
N ASN A 70 -9.07 6.92 12.24
CA ASN A 70 -10.45 7.38 12.07
C ASN A 70 -10.43 8.75 11.39
N PHE A 71 -11.44 9.04 10.59
CA PHE A 71 -11.59 10.34 9.93
C PHE A 71 -13.07 10.60 9.60
N GLY A 72 -13.36 11.81 9.11
CA GLY A 72 -14.71 12.21 8.72
C GLY A 72 -15.69 12.05 9.91
N PRO A 73 -16.84 11.39 9.72
CA PRO A 73 -17.81 11.14 10.80
C PRO A 73 -17.30 10.22 11.93
N GLY A 74 -16.13 9.59 11.78
CA GLY A 74 -15.56 8.69 12.80
C GLY A 74 -16.28 7.36 12.95
N GLN A 75 -17.10 6.95 11.99
CA GLN A 75 -17.89 5.71 12.04
C GLN A 75 -17.10 4.46 11.64
N ILE A 76 -15.97 4.62 10.95
CA ILE A 76 -15.14 3.51 10.48
C ILE A 76 -13.75 3.64 11.09
N THR A 77 -13.34 2.60 11.81
CA THR A 77 -12.00 2.50 12.41
C THR A 77 -11.12 1.60 11.58
N HIS A 78 -10.25 2.20 10.76
CA HIS A 78 -9.31 1.45 9.94
C HIS A 78 -8.12 0.97 10.77
N LYS A 79 -7.81 -0.33 10.73
CA LYS A 79 -6.71 -0.95 11.48
C LYS A 79 -5.61 -1.45 10.55
N PHE A 80 -4.37 -1.14 10.88
CA PHE A 80 -3.19 -1.51 10.09
C PHE A 80 -2.00 -1.86 10.98
N CYS A 81 -1.05 -2.61 10.45
CA CYS A 81 0.18 -2.92 11.16
C CYS A 81 1.07 -1.68 11.25
N GLY A 82 1.33 -1.17 12.46
CA GLY A 82 2.19 -0.01 12.68
C GLY A 82 3.66 -0.18 12.27
N ASN A 83 4.12 -1.42 12.00
CA ASN A 83 5.49 -1.70 11.59
C ASN A 83 5.69 -1.72 10.07
N CYS A 84 4.74 -2.30 9.31
CA CYS A 84 4.88 -2.50 7.86
C CYS A 84 3.74 -1.88 7.04
N ALA A 85 2.87 -1.09 7.66
CA ALA A 85 1.72 -0.40 7.09
C ALA A 85 0.58 -1.28 6.54
N THR A 86 0.73 -2.61 6.52
CA THR A 86 -0.31 -3.51 5.95
C THR A 86 -1.67 -3.27 6.60
N PRO A 87 -2.67 -2.81 5.83
CA PRO A 87 -4.04 -2.72 6.30
C PRO A 87 -4.57 -4.13 6.51
N ILE A 88 -5.17 -4.40 7.67
CA ILE A 88 -5.69 -5.72 8.02
C ILE A 88 -7.21 -5.72 7.96
N LEU A 89 -7.86 -4.88 8.76
CA LEU A 89 -9.30 -4.82 8.85
C LEU A 89 -9.79 -3.40 9.15
N ALA A 90 -11.10 -3.17 9.08
CA ALA A 90 -11.73 -2.00 9.66
C ALA A 90 -13.02 -2.38 10.37
N ASP A 91 -13.29 -1.73 11.50
CA ASP A 91 -14.59 -1.79 12.16
C ASP A 91 -15.52 -0.78 11.48
N SER A 92 -16.73 -1.21 11.13
CA SER A 92 -17.77 -0.37 10.55
C SER A 92 -19.08 -0.56 11.32
N PRO A 93 -20.10 0.31 11.13
CA PRO A 93 -21.40 0.13 11.76
C PRO A 93 -22.10 -1.18 11.40
N ASN A 94 -21.71 -1.81 10.27
CA ASN A 94 -22.31 -3.05 9.76
C ASN A 94 -21.47 -4.29 10.09
N GLY A 95 -20.48 -4.17 10.97
CA GLY A 95 -19.52 -5.23 11.30
C GLY A 95 -18.13 -4.94 10.75
N ILE A 96 -17.31 -5.98 10.61
CA ILE A 96 -15.91 -5.84 10.19
C ILE A 96 -15.75 -6.03 8.68
N VAL A 97 -14.79 -5.33 8.10
CA VAL A 97 -14.27 -5.60 6.76
C VAL A 97 -12.81 -6.04 6.84
N LEU A 98 -12.42 -7.01 6.00
CA LEU A 98 -11.08 -7.58 5.97
C LEU A 98 -10.39 -7.31 4.63
N ASN A 99 -9.13 -6.89 4.66
CA ASN A 99 -8.35 -6.60 3.46
C ASN A 99 -7.82 -7.91 2.84
N VAL A 100 -8.40 -8.32 1.71
CA VAL A 100 -8.03 -9.59 1.05
C VAL A 100 -6.58 -9.61 0.56
N ARG A 101 -5.96 -8.45 0.35
CA ARG A 101 -4.53 -8.35 0.01
C ARG A 101 -3.59 -8.89 1.09
N SER A 102 -4.08 -9.06 2.33
CA SER A 102 -3.32 -9.65 3.43
C SER A 102 -3.55 -11.15 3.63
N ILE A 103 -4.46 -11.76 2.84
CA ILE A 103 -4.69 -13.20 2.79
C ILE A 103 -3.55 -13.88 2.02
N GLN A 104 -3.09 -15.01 2.53
CA GLN A 104 -2.02 -15.80 1.92
C GLN A 104 -2.52 -16.46 0.62
N ASP A 105 -1.68 -16.41 -0.42
CA ASP A 105 -1.83 -17.18 -1.66
C ASP A 105 -3.15 -16.96 -2.43
N LEU A 106 -3.74 -15.76 -2.29
CA LEU A 106 -4.91 -15.34 -3.05
C LEU A 106 -4.50 -14.60 -4.31
N ASP A 107 -5.03 -14.98 -5.48
CA ASP A 107 -4.77 -14.28 -6.74
C ASP A 107 -5.53 -12.95 -6.79
N ILE A 108 -4.87 -11.87 -6.36
CA ILE A 108 -5.47 -10.53 -6.31
C ILE A 108 -5.77 -9.96 -7.70
N TRP A 109 -4.98 -10.32 -8.71
CA TRP A 109 -5.19 -9.82 -10.07
C TRP A 109 -6.43 -10.46 -10.70
N GLY A 110 -6.62 -11.77 -10.51
CA GLY A 110 -7.78 -12.53 -10.98
C GLY A 110 -9.11 -12.22 -10.28
N LEU A 111 -9.10 -11.62 -9.09
CA LEU A 111 -10.34 -11.26 -8.37
C LEU A 111 -11.18 -10.21 -9.11
N GLU A 112 -12.50 -10.44 -9.15
CA GLU A 112 -13.47 -9.41 -9.55
C GLU A 112 -13.44 -8.25 -8.54
N LYS A 113 -13.27 -7.02 -9.04
CA LYS A 113 -13.18 -5.81 -8.21
C LYS A 113 -14.48 -5.03 -8.34
N LYS A 114 -15.36 -5.14 -7.33
CA LYS A 114 -16.65 -4.46 -7.29
C LYS A 114 -16.44 -3.05 -6.77
N THR A 115 -16.79 -2.04 -7.56
CA THR A 115 -16.65 -0.64 -7.12
C THR A 115 -17.63 -0.37 -5.98
N TYR A 116 -17.14 0.26 -4.91
CA TYR A 116 -17.96 0.78 -3.83
C TYR A 116 -17.73 2.29 -3.73
N ASP A 117 -18.80 3.06 -3.82
CA ASP A 117 -18.75 4.53 -3.79
C ASP A 117 -18.67 5.08 -2.37
N GLY A 118 -17.55 4.80 -1.70
CA GLY A 118 -17.25 5.34 -0.38
C GLY A 118 -16.98 6.85 -0.38
N ALA A 119 -16.64 7.44 -1.52
CA ALA A 119 -16.41 8.89 -1.66
C ALA A 119 -17.71 9.70 -1.51
N SER A 120 -18.87 9.09 -1.74
CA SER A 120 -20.18 9.72 -1.52
C SER A 120 -20.55 9.94 -0.05
N TYR A 121 -19.81 9.35 0.89
CA TYR A 121 -20.11 9.43 2.32
C TYR A 121 -19.27 10.49 3.04
N GLY A 122 -19.94 11.38 3.77
CA GLY A 122 -19.29 12.42 4.56
C GLY A 122 -18.95 13.67 3.74
N ALA A 123 -18.11 14.53 4.30
CA ALA A 123 -17.61 15.70 3.59
C ALA A 123 -16.57 15.30 2.54
N ASN A 124 -16.52 16.06 1.44
CA ASN A 124 -15.48 15.88 0.43
C ASN A 124 -14.09 16.01 1.08
N TYR A 125 -13.20 15.09 0.70
CA TYR A 125 -11.82 15.16 1.09
C TYR A 125 -11.12 16.28 0.32
N GLU A 126 -10.59 17.25 1.04
CA GLU A 126 -9.73 18.30 0.48
C GLU A 126 -8.27 17.83 0.55
N PRO A 127 -7.55 17.75 -0.59
CA PRO A 127 -6.13 17.44 -0.60
C PRO A 127 -5.31 18.39 0.27
N HIS A 128 -4.38 17.83 1.06
CA HIS A 128 -3.48 18.63 1.87
C HIS A 128 -2.44 19.32 0.99
N THR A 129 -2.27 20.63 1.18
CA THR A 129 -1.26 21.40 0.46
C THR A 129 0.15 20.95 0.84
N HIS A 130 0.99 20.71 -0.17
CA HIS A 130 2.41 20.52 0.04
C HIS A 130 3.08 21.89 0.29
N ASN A 131 3.56 22.09 1.52
CA ASN A 131 4.26 23.30 1.95
C ASN A 131 5.79 23.11 2.04
N GLY A 132 6.30 21.96 1.61
CA GLY A 132 7.72 21.63 1.64
C GLY A 132 8.51 22.26 0.49
N PRO A 133 9.84 22.04 0.47
CA PRO A 133 10.68 22.36 -0.67
C PRO A 133 10.18 21.65 -1.94
N ARG A 134 10.32 22.32 -3.09
CA ARG A 134 10.05 21.69 -4.39
C ARG A 134 11.30 20.94 -4.89
N PRO A 135 11.13 19.87 -5.68
CA PRO A 135 12.23 19.24 -6.41
C PRO A 135 12.96 20.27 -7.28
N THR A 136 14.29 20.16 -7.37
CA THR A 136 15.14 21.08 -8.15
C THR A 136 15.46 20.55 -9.54
N ALA A 137 15.15 19.28 -9.84
CA ALA A 137 15.40 18.69 -11.14
C ALA A 137 14.58 19.37 -12.25
N GLU A 138 15.21 19.57 -13.41
CA GLU A 138 14.54 20.01 -14.62
C GLU A 138 14.15 18.80 -15.47
N VAL A 139 12.87 18.74 -15.85
CA VAL A 139 12.33 17.68 -16.71
C VAL A 139 11.69 18.34 -17.91
N GLU A 140 12.19 18.05 -19.10
CA GLU A 140 11.63 18.58 -20.34
C GLU A 140 10.16 18.13 -20.49
N GLY A 141 9.27 19.10 -20.67
CA GLY A 141 7.81 18.87 -20.69
C GLY A 141 7.23 18.44 -19.34
N GLY A 142 7.99 18.56 -18.25
CA GLY A 142 7.59 18.17 -16.92
C GLY A 142 6.71 19.19 -16.21
N LYS A 143 5.97 18.71 -15.22
CA LYS A 143 5.25 19.53 -14.23
C LYS A 143 5.44 18.95 -12.84
N VAL A 144 5.18 19.78 -11.83
CA VAL A 144 5.20 19.35 -10.44
C VAL A 144 3.83 18.76 -10.08
N TYR A 145 3.87 17.52 -9.59
CA TYR A 145 2.79 16.84 -8.91
C TYR A 145 2.99 16.98 -7.41
N THR A 146 1.93 17.28 -6.67
CA THR A 146 1.91 17.19 -5.22
C THR A 146 1.04 16.02 -4.78
N GLY A 147 1.23 15.59 -3.54
CA GLY A 147 0.46 14.52 -2.95
C GLY A 147 0.59 14.50 -1.44
N SER A 148 -0.24 13.69 -0.80
CA SER A 148 -0.23 13.58 0.65
C SER A 148 -0.69 12.22 1.15
N CYS A 149 -0.21 11.86 2.34
CA CYS A 149 -0.90 10.88 3.17
C CYS A 149 -2.29 11.42 3.57
N HIS A 150 -3.20 10.55 3.97
CA HIS A 150 -4.59 10.97 4.23
C HIS A 150 -4.73 12.04 5.34
N CYS A 151 -3.88 11.98 6.38
CA CYS A 151 -3.95 12.93 7.49
C CYS A 151 -3.13 14.22 7.27
N GLY A 152 -2.43 14.34 6.14
CA GLY A 152 -1.61 15.53 5.83
C GLY A 152 -0.25 15.61 6.53
N ALA A 153 0.02 14.73 7.51
CA ALA A 153 1.30 14.73 8.23
C ALA A 153 2.51 14.52 7.31
N LEU A 154 2.33 13.77 6.21
CA LEU A 154 3.34 13.60 5.17
C LEU A 154 2.78 14.12 3.84
N THR A 155 3.60 14.88 3.13
CA THR A 155 3.32 15.35 1.76
C THR A 155 4.50 15.00 0.84
N VAL A 156 4.25 14.88 -0.45
CA VAL A 156 5.27 14.58 -1.45
C VAL A 156 5.12 15.55 -2.62
N ALA A 157 6.24 15.99 -3.18
CA ALA A 157 6.31 16.71 -4.44
C ALA A 157 7.20 15.92 -5.42
N VAL A 158 6.74 15.78 -6.66
CA VAL A 158 7.43 15.06 -7.73
C VAL A 158 7.41 15.90 -8.99
N VAL A 159 8.56 16.17 -9.59
CA VAL A 159 8.62 16.72 -10.96
C VAL A 159 8.70 15.56 -11.95
N SER A 160 7.76 15.49 -12.89
CA SER A 160 7.71 14.43 -13.90
C SER A 160 7.01 14.90 -15.17
N LYS A 161 7.21 14.18 -16.27
CA LYS A 161 6.31 14.23 -17.43
C LYS A 161 4.87 13.89 -17.01
N PRO A 162 3.85 14.21 -17.83
CA PRO A 162 2.46 13.92 -17.49
C PRO A 162 2.21 12.45 -17.10
N ILE A 163 1.91 12.21 -15.82
CA ILE A 163 1.49 10.94 -15.23
C ILE A 163 -0.01 10.74 -15.50
N ASP A 164 -0.33 10.33 -16.72
CA ASP A 164 -1.66 9.98 -17.22
C ASP A 164 -1.56 8.81 -18.23
N GLU A 165 -2.58 8.56 -19.04
CA GLU A 165 -2.58 7.48 -20.05
C GLU A 165 -1.45 7.60 -21.12
N THR A 166 -0.85 8.79 -21.24
CA THR A 166 0.29 9.08 -22.14
C THR A 166 1.65 8.89 -21.48
N TYR A 167 1.69 8.57 -20.18
CA TYR A 167 2.93 8.47 -19.44
C TYR A 167 3.88 7.44 -20.06
N GLU A 168 5.09 7.91 -20.39
CA GLU A 168 6.08 7.15 -21.16
C GLU A 168 6.96 6.25 -20.27
N ASN A 169 7.06 6.58 -18.98
CA ASN A 169 7.84 5.80 -18.03
C ASN A 169 7.01 4.66 -17.42
N GLU A 170 7.71 3.69 -16.85
CA GLU A 170 7.09 2.53 -16.23
C GLU A 170 6.23 2.90 -15.02
N VAL A 171 5.02 2.37 -15.01
CA VAL A 171 4.13 2.32 -13.83
C VAL A 171 3.99 0.85 -13.45
N ILE A 172 4.43 0.48 -12.25
CA ILE A 172 4.52 -0.94 -11.87
C ILE A 172 3.54 -1.28 -10.75
N GLU A 173 2.75 -2.33 -10.98
CA GLU A 173 2.07 -3.09 -9.94
C GLU A 173 2.76 -4.46 -9.82
N CYS A 174 3.27 -4.78 -8.63
CA CYS A 174 4.03 -5.99 -8.39
C CYS A 174 3.29 -6.88 -7.38
N ASN A 175 3.22 -8.18 -7.62
CA ASN A 175 2.59 -9.14 -6.71
C ASN A 175 3.52 -9.65 -5.58
N CYS A 176 4.73 -9.07 -5.42
CA CYS A 176 5.59 -9.49 -4.32
C CYS A 176 4.92 -9.19 -2.97
N SER A 177 5.35 -9.93 -1.93
CA SER A 177 4.65 -10.00 -0.64
C SER A 177 4.28 -8.66 -0.03
N ILE A 178 5.13 -7.63 -0.12
CA ILE A 178 4.85 -6.30 0.43
C ILE A 178 3.99 -5.45 -0.51
N CYS A 179 4.22 -5.56 -1.82
CA CYS A 179 3.56 -4.73 -2.83
C CYS A 179 2.08 -5.10 -2.94
N GLU A 180 1.79 -6.39 -2.96
CA GLU A 180 0.42 -6.90 -2.99
C GLU A 180 -0.35 -6.47 -1.74
N ARG A 181 0.22 -6.72 -0.54
CA ARG A 181 -0.38 -6.44 0.77
C ARG A 181 -0.75 -4.97 0.97
N ASN A 182 0.10 -4.08 0.48
CA ASN A 182 -0.07 -2.64 0.66
C ASN A 182 -0.58 -1.94 -0.61
N GLY A 183 -0.97 -2.71 -1.63
CA GLY A 183 -1.63 -2.23 -2.84
C GLY A 183 -0.84 -1.20 -3.62
N TYR A 184 0.49 -1.31 -3.69
CA TYR A 184 1.33 -0.29 -4.31
C TYR A 184 1.10 -0.16 -5.82
N VAL A 185 1.18 1.07 -6.32
CA VAL A 185 1.36 1.36 -7.75
C VAL A 185 2.51 2.35 -7.87
N TRP A 186 3.66 1.92 -8.36
CA TRP A 186 4.89 2.72 -8.32
C TRP A 186 5.13 3.46 -9.63
N VAL A 187 5.46 4.75 -9.52
CA VAL A 187 6.25 5.47 -10.53
C VAL A 187 7.70 5.57 -10.05
N TYR A 188 8.66 5.65 -10.98
CA TYR A 188 10.10 5.55 -10.70
C TYR A 188 10.90 6.81 -11.06
N PRO A 189 10.56 7.99 -10.52
CA PRO A 189 11.39 9.19 -10.70
C PRO A 189 12.79 9.00 -10.09
N ASN A 190 13.73 9.81 -10.56
CA ASN A 190 15.07 9.95 -9.99
C ASN A 190 15.01 10.63 -8.61
N SER A 191 16.05 10.45 -7.81
CA SER A 191 16.09 10.97 -6.44
C SER A 191 16.01 12.50 -6.34
N ASP A 192 16.55 13.23 -7.32
CA ASP A 192 16.49 14.69 -7.41
C ASP A 192 15.12 15.23 -7.88
N GLN A 193 14.24 14.34 -8.36
CA GLN A 193 12.89 14.67 -8.82
C GLN A 193 11.84 14.58 -7.70
N VAL A 194 12.20 14.11 -6.50
CA VAL A 194 11.24 13.84 -5.42
C VAL A 194 11.64 14.53 -4.13
N VAL A 195 10.66 15.16 -3.49
CA VAL A 195 10.78 15.65 -2.11
C VAL A 195 9.66 15.04 -1.27
N LEU A 196 10.03 14.23 -0.28
CA LEU A 196 9.13 13.81 0.80
C LEU A 196 9.27 14.79 1.97
N THR A 197 8.15 15.32 2.45
CA THR A 197 8.11 16.29 3.56
C THR A 197 7.19 15.83 4.67
N GLY A 198 7.64 15.97 5.90
CA GLY A 198 6.91 15.69 7.14
C GLY A 198 7.89 15.51 8.29
N ASP A 199 7.40 15.57 9.53
CA ASP A 199 8.25 15.31 10.69
C ASP A 199 8.75 13.87 10.67
N ASP A 200 10.04 13.68 10.94
CA ASP A 200 10.69 12.37 10.79
C ASP A 200 10.07 11.31 11.73
N ASP A 201 9.58 11.72 12.90
CA ASP A 201 8.88 10.84 13.84
C ASP A 201 7.55 10.31 13.28
N LYS A 202 6.93 10.99 12.30
CA LYS A 202 5.71 10.56 11.62
C LYS A 202 5.98 9.67 10.40
N ILE A 203 7.23 9.57 9.95
CA ILE A 203 7.63 8.70 8.83
C ILE A 203 7.97 7.31 9.35
N GLY A 204 7.14 6.33 9.03
CA GLY A 204 7.45 4.92 9.19
C GLY A 204 8.40 4.48 8.07
N ARG A 205 9.41 3.68 8.41
CA ARG A 205 10.38 3.11 7.45
C ARG A 205 10.48 1.62 7.70
N TYR A 206 9.91 0.85 6.78
CA TYR A 206 9.96 -0.61 6.87
C TYR A 206 10.99 -1.17 5.88
N ILE A 207 12.04 -1.80 6.42
CA ILE A 207 13.14 -2.40 5.68
C ILE A 207 13.08 -3.92 5.85
N PHE A 208 13.31 -4.67 4.78
CA PHE A 208 13.27 -6.13 4.76
C PHE A 208 14.08 -6.68 3.57
N GLY A 209 14.21 -8.00 3.46
CA GLY A 209 14.93 -8.65 2.36
C GLY A 209 16.40 -8.27 2.37
N HIS A 210 16.92 -7.77 1.25
CA HIS A 210 18.33 -7.32 1.11
C HIS A 210 18.62 -5.95 1.76
N HIS A 211 17.64 -5.36 2.45
CA HIS A 211 17.78 -4.09 3.16
C HIS A 211 18.10 -2.87 2.27
N ILE A 212 17.90 -2.96 0.96
CA ILE A 212 18.24 -1.90 -0.02
C ILE A 212 17.24 -0.73 0.02
N LEU A 213 15.97 -1.02 0.32
CA LEU A 213 14.89 -0.03 0.27
C LEU A 213 14.08 -0.02 1.56
N ALA A 214 13.83 1.17 2.09
CA ALA A 214 12.81 1.42 3.08
C ALA A 214 11.48 1.72 2.38
N LYS A 215 10.41 1.00 2.74
CA LYS A 215 9.04 1.37 2.39
C LYS A 215 8.57 2.44 3.36
N THR A 216 8.35 3.66 2.87
CA THR A 216 7.89 4.76 3.71
C THR A 216 6.38 4.78 3.81
N PHE A 217 5.88 5.11 4.98
CA PHE A 217 4.45 5.27 5.23
C PHE A 217 4.20 6.29 6.35
N CYS A 218 3.00 6.85 6.38
CA CYS A 218 2.60 7.70 7.50
C CYS A 218 2.25 6.85 8.72
N LYS A 219 2.92 7.05 9.85
CA LYS A 219 2.62 6.31 11.10
C LYS A 219 1.21 6.59 11.63
N ASN A 220 0.62 7.74 11.31
CA ASN A 220 -0.70 8.13 11.81
C ASN A 220 -1.83 7.44 11.04
N CYS A 221 -1.78 7.47 9.70
CA CYS A 221 -2.87 6.94 8.87
C CYS A 221 -2.53 5.65 8.12
N GLY A 222 -1.29 5.19 8.15
CA GLY A 222 -0.82 3.97 7.48
C GLY A 222 -0.78 4.05 5.95
N VAL A 223 -0.89 5.24 5.35
CA VAL A 223 -0.78 5.41 3.90
C VAL A 223 0.69 5.26 3.48
N PRO A 224 1.01 4.36 2.53
CA PRO A 224 2.36 4.23 1.97
C PRO A 224 2.65 5.33 0.95
N ILE A 225 3.85 5.93 1.03
CA ILE A 225 4.19 7.14 0.27
C ILE A 225 5.26 6.87 -0.79
N THR A 226 6.47 6.48 -0.39
CA THR A 226 7.62 6.31 -1.28
C THR A 226 8.43 5.05 -0.95
N ASN A 227 9.34 4.68 -1.85
CA ASN A 227 10.54 3.94 -1.49
C ASN A 227 11.66 4.94 -1.18
N GLN A 228 12.45 4.68 -0.15
CA GLN A 228 13.69 5.41 0.14
C GLN A 228 14.87 4.46 0.04
N PHE A 229 15.92 4.88 -0.64
CA PHE A 229 17.18 4.14 -0.66
C PHE A 229 17.77 4.05 0.75
N ASN A 230 18.20 2.85 1.13
CA ASN A 230 18.90 2.60 2.39
C ASN A 230 20.37 2.26 2.08
N PRO A 231 21.31 3.17 2.35
CA PRO A 231 22.73 2.87 2.23
C PRO A 231 23.12 1.70 3.14
N LEU A 232 23.89 0.77 2.59
CA LEU A 232 24.41 -0.39 3.31
C LEU A 232 25.88 -0.16 3.67
N SER A 233 26.34 -0.72 4.77
CA SER A 233 27.77 -0.77 5.11
C SER A 233 28.56 -1.57 4.06
N GLU A 234 29.89 -1.39 4.01
CA GLU A 234 30.75 -2.16 3.10
C GLU A 234 30.61 -3.68 3.32
N GLU A 235 30.47 -4.10 4.57
CA GLU A 235 30.23 -5.50 4.94
C GLU A 235 28.89 -6.01 4.40
N GLU A 236 27.80 -5.27 4.63
CA GLU A 236 26.47 -5.62 4.10
C GLU A 236 26.45 -5.68 2.56
N GLN A 237 27.13 -4.74 1.89
CA GLN A 237 27.25 -4.72 0.44
C GLN A 237 28.01 -5.95 -0.08
N SER A 238 29.09 -6.35 0.59
CA SER A 238 29.89 -7.53 0.21
C SER A 238 29.11 -8.86 0.30
N ASN A 239 28.05 -8.89 1.12
CA ASN A 239 27.18 -10.05 1.30
C ASN A 239 26.01 -10.11 0.32
N LEU A 240 25.82 -9.09 -0.53
CA LEU A 240 24.75 -9.10 -1.53
C LEU A 240 25.06 -10.08 -2.66
N VAL A 241 24.04 -10.84 -3.07
CA VAL A 241 24.09 -11.63 -4.32
C VAL A 241 24.09 -10.70 -5.54
N GLU A 242 24.59 -11.15 -6.69
CA GLU A 242 24.77 -10.33 -7.90
C GLU A 242 23.52 -9.52 -8.31
N LEU A 243 22.35 -10.17 -8.33
CA LEU A 243 21.10 -9.48 -8.64
C LEU A 243 20.76 -8.39 -7.62
N ALA A 244 21.05 -8.61 -6.33
CA ALA A 244 20.83 -7.62 -5.29
C ALA A 244 21.81 -6.45 -5.39
N GLN A 245 23.07 -6.69 -5.79
CA GLN A 245 24.04 -5.64 -6.09
C GLN A 245 23.57 -4.76 -7.25
N TYR A 246 23.05 -5.36 -8.32
CA TYR A 246 22.44 -4.61 -9.43
C TYR A 246 21.32 -3.69 -8.95
N TRP A 247 20.40 -4.20 -8.14
CA TRP A 247 19.30 -3.41 -7.58
C TRP A 247 19.78 -2.35 -6.59
N TYR A 248 20.83 -2.61 -5.83
CA TYR A 248 21.45 -1.64 -4.94
C TYR A 248 21.97 -0.42 -5.71
N GLU A 249 22.77 -0.64 -6.76
CA GLU A 249 23.28 0.44 -7.61
C GLU A 249 22.16 1.22 -8.30
N LYS A 250 21.17 0.52 -8.86
CA LYS A 250 20.00 1.17 -9.48
C LYS A 250 19.17 1.98 -8.49
N SER A 251 19.08 1.55 -7.24
CA SER A 251 18.26 2.21 -6.23
C SER A 251 18.86 3.53 -5.72
N LYS A 252 20.18 3.73 -5.84
CA LYS A 252 20.86 4.97 -5.41
C LYS A 252 20.30 6.23 -6.10
N THR A 253 19.91 6.09 -7.36
CA THR A 253 19.47 7.21 -8.20
C THR A 253 17.95 7.31 -8.33
N ARG A 254 17.19 6.46 -7.63
CA ARG A 254 15.73 6.39 -7.75
C ARG A 254 15.05 6.66 -6.43
N HIS A 255 13.92 7.34 -6.49
CA HIS A 255 13.03 7.54 -5.34
C HIS A 255 11.58 7.24 -5.71
N PRO A 256 11.22 5.95 -5.89
CA PRO A 256 9.87 5.57 -6.32
C PRO A 256 8.76 6.16 -5.45
N VAL A 257 7.68 6.62 -6.09
CA VAL A 257 6.52 7.24 -5.41
C VAL A 257 5.25 6.44 -5.73
N ASN A 258 4.42 6.24 -4.72
CA ASN A 258 3.15 5.55 -4.90
C ASN A 258 2.19 6.48 -5.63
N ALA A 259 1.82 6.16 -6.87
CA ALA A 259 0.96 6.99 -7.71
C ALA A 259 -0.39 7.30 -7.02
N ARG A 260 -0.86 6.41 -6.14
CA ARG A 260 -2.12 6.57 -5.40
C ARG A 260 -2.16 7.78 -4.47
N VAL A 261 -1.03 8.37 -4.11
CA VAL A 261 -0.98 9.53 -3.21
C VAL A 261 -0.83 10.86 -3.94
N LEU A 262 -0.61 10.84 -5.25
CA LEU A 262 -0.45 12.03 -6.09
C LEU A 262 -1.83 12.61 -6.43
N ASP A 263 -2.00 13.89 -6.15
CA ASP A 263 -3.26 14.58 -6.41
C ASP A 263 -3.43 14.79 -7.92
N GLY A 264 -4.64 14.52 -8.41
CA GLY A 264 -4.98 14.65 -9.83
C GLY A 264 -4.45 13.54 -10.75
N VAL A 265 -3.81 12.48 -10.21
CA VAL A 265 -3.41 11.29 -10.99
C VAL A 265 -4.50 10.23 -10.89
N ASP A 266 -5.12 9.90 -12.03
CA ASP A 266 -6.04 8.74 -12.11
C ASP A 266 -5.25 7.45 -12.35
N VAL A 267 -4.98 6.71 -11.28
CA VAL A 267 -4.25 5.43 -11.36
C VAL A 267 -4.94 4.41 -12.27
N LYS A 268 -6.25 4.51 -12.50
CA LYS A 268 -6.99 3.57 -13.37
C LYS A 268 -6.75 3.85 -14.86
N SER A 269 -6.34 5.06 -15.25
CA SER A 269 -6.05 5.38 -16.65
C SER A 269 -4.61 5.05 -17.06
N LEU A 270 -3.73 4.79 -16.09
CA LEU A 270 -2.32 4.50 -16.33
C LEU A 270 -2.12 3.13 -17.00
N LYS A 271 -1.11 3.05 -17.86
CA LYS A 271 -0.62 1.79 -18.45
C LYS A 271 0.24 1.05 -17.41
N ILE A 272 -0.40 0.21 -16.60
CA ILE A 272 0.27 -0.56 -15.55
C ILE A 272 0.97 -1.78 -16.15
N ILE A 273 2.25 -1.92 -15.82
CA ILE A 273 3.05 -3.11 -16.05
C ILE A 273 2.95 -3.99 -14.81
N GLN A 274 2.47 -5.22 -14.99
CA GLN A 274 2.42 -6.21 -13.92
C GLN A 274 3.73 -7.00 -13.88
N ILE A 275 4.32 -7.10 -12.69
CA ILE A 275 5.58 -7.83 -12.45
C ILE A 275 5.34 -8.96 -11.45
N ASP A 276 5.75 -10.18 -11.81
CA ASP A 276 5.71 -11.35 -10.93
C ASP A 276 6.86 -11.35 -9.91
N GLY A 277 6.85 -10.38 -9.02
CA GLY A 277 7.85 -10.29 -7.96
C GLY A 277 7.76 -11.42 -6.92
N LYS A 278 6.64 -12.17 -6.84
CA LYS A 278 6.55 -13.37 -5.99
C LYS A 278 7.47 -14.48 -6.50
N GLY A 279 7.53 -14.68 -7.83
CA GLY A 279 8.44 -15.64 -8.47
C GLY A 279 9.87 -15.11 -8.62
N GLU A 280 10.01 -13.82 -8.96
CA GLU A 280 11.31 -13.25 -9.37
C GLU A 280 12.18 -12.75 -8.21
N HIS A 281 11.60 -12.25 -7.11
CA HIS A 281 12.38 -11.66 -6.03
C HIS A 281 12.86 -12.71 -5.03
N GLN A 282 14.18 -12.84 -4.91
CA GLN A 282 14.82 -13.77 -3.98
C GLN A 282 15.62 -13.01 -2.90
N PRO A 283 15.66 -13.49 -1.64
CA PRO A 283 14.94 -14.68 -1.15
C PRO A 283 13.44 -14.43 -1.07
N GLY A 284 12.65 -15.42 -1.48
CA GLY A 284 11.19 -15.36 -1.45
C GLY A 284 10.64 -15.15 -0.03
N TYR A 285 9.48 -14.49 0.06
CA TYR A 285 8.79 -14.30 1.34
C TYR A 285 8.13 -15.60 1.81
N VAL A 286 8.45 -16.02 3.04
CA VAL A 286 7.83 -17.19 3.67
C VAL A 286 6.69 -16.75 4.59
N ASN A 287 5.46 -17.14 4.26
CA ASN A 287 4.28 -16.91 5.11
C ASN A 287 4.44 -17.60 6.49
N PRO A 288 3.96 -17.01 7.60
CA PRO A 288 3.93 -17.62 8.93
C PRO A 288 2.70 -18.50 9.18
#